data_AF-A0A8C6P9Y6-F1
#
_entry.id   AF-A0A8C6P9Y6-F1
#
_cell.length_a   1.000
_cell.length_b   1.000
_cell.length_c   1.000
_cell.angle_alpha   90.00
_cell.angle_beta   90.00
_cell.angle_gamma   90.00
#
_symmetry.space_group_name_H-M   'P 1'
#
loop_
_entity.id
_entity.type
_entity.pdbx_description
1 polymer ?
#
loop_
_entity_poly.entity_id
_entity_poly.type
_entity_poly.pdbx_seq_one_letter_code
_entity_poly.pdbx_strand_id
1 'polypeptide(L)'
;GESVRCSTDDDLVSRVQNELTCSYKQQPNKLSMADKFRDASGLQFLLTTQMQDLMKSQKTVRDAVKSLEGPASKEVIEEATVCHLRPMRLPLNNCVFCKADELFTDYESKLFAHTVKGQTAIFEEMIEDEEGLVDDRLPTTSRGLWAVLHEYWMVLRNHVSAIDELGMATERLRVRLPDEPKPKLLHIIEPHEVEQNRVKLLNDQAVAKSQLQKKLGQFLYLTNLEKSQDKSTGGLNPEPCPICARPLGQEWAVLTCGHCFCNECIAIIVEQYSVGSRRRAIKCAICRQTTSHTEISYVFTTHSSSHNQEIPVKGSHSTKVEAVVRTLKGIQMTDPGAKCLVFSTWQSVLDIIAKALFDNNMDFSQINGIHRFQENLTSFKYEEKINILLLPLHTGSNGLNIIEATHVLLVEPILNPAHELQAIGRVHRIGQTKPTFVHRFLIKSTIEERMQAMLKTAEKRFVYNTFIFS
;
A
#
# COMPACT_ATOMS: atom_id res chain seq x y z
N GLY A 1 30.70 7.04 -62.30
CA GLY A 1 29.30 7.37 -61.96
C GLY A 1 28.61 6.17 -61.33
N GLU A 2 28.51 5.05 -62.05
CA GLU A 2 27.82 3.83 -61.61
C GLU A 2 28.57 3.02 -60.53
N SER A 3 29.90 2.99 -60.56
CA SER A 3 30.71 2.27 -59.56
C SER A 3 30.62 2.84 -58.14
N VAL A 4 30.45 4.16 -58.00
CA VAL A 4 30.31 4.85 -56.71
C VAL A 4 28.89 4.67 -56.13
N ARG A 5 27.87 4.53 -56.99
CA ARG A 5 26.50 4.22 -56.58
C ARG A 5 26.36 2.78 -56.07
N CYS A 6 26.93 1.81 -56.78
CA CYS A 6 26.94 0.41 -56.35
C CYS A 6 27.59 0.22 -54.96
N SER A 7 28.72 0.89 -54.71
CA SER A 7 29.43 0.83 -53.42
C SER A 7 28.66 1.44 -52.24
N THR A 8 27.77 2.40 -52.49
CA THR A 8 27.01 3.08 -51.43
C THR A 8 25.71 2.33 -51.10
N ASP A 9 25.13 1.67 -52.09
CA ASP A 9 23.94 0.82 -51.94
C ASP A 9 24.25 -0.46 -51.14
N ASP A 10 25.41 -1.10 -51.38
CA ASP A 10 25.82 -2.30 -50.64
C ASP A 10 26.17 -2.01 -49.16
N ASP A 11 26.72 -0.82 -48.87
CA ASP A 11 26.96 -0.34 -47.50
C ASP A 11 25.64 -0.06 -46.77
N LEU A 12 24.66 0.53 -47.45
CA LEU A 12 23.33 0.76 -46.89
C LEU A 12 22.61 -0.56 -46.55
N VAL A 13 22.61 -1.53 -47.47
CA VAL A 13 21.99 -2.85 -47.26
C VAL A 13 22.61 -3.55 -46.06
N SER A 14 23.94 -3.54 -45.95
CA SER A 14 24.67 -4.15 -44.84
C SER A 14 24.35 -3.48 -43.50
N ARG A 15 24.26 -2.14 -43.46
CA ARG A 15 23.87 -1.40 -42.24
C ARG A 15 22.44 -1.75 -41.78
N VAL A 16 21.49 -1.80 -42.71
CA VAL A 16 20.10 -2.14 -42.40
C VAL A 16 19.98 -3.60 -41.92
N GLN A 17 20.70 -4.54 -42.54
CA GLN A 17 20.75 -5.93 -42.10
C GLN A 17 21.35 -6.06 -40.70
N ASN A 18 22.42 -5.33 -40.40
CA ASN A 18 23.05 -5.32 -39.07
C ASN A 18 22.10 -4.78 -38.01
N GLU A 19 21.41 -3.67 -38.26
CA GLU A 19 20.42 -3.12 -37.30
C GLU A 19 19.24 -4.07 -37.06
N LEU A 20 18.73 -4.71 -38.12
CA LEU A 20 17.67 -5.72 -38.03
C LEU A 20 18.12 -7.03 -37.36
N THR A 21 19.42 -7.25 -37.19
CA THR A 21 19.96 -8.48 -36.57
C THR A 21 20.43 -8.22 -35.13
N CYS A 22 21.00 -7.05 -34.85
CA CYS A 22 21.50 -6.65 -33.53
C CYS A 22 20.37 -6.28 -32.56
N SER A 23 19.28 -5.69 -33.06
CA SER A 23 18.21 -5.15 -32.21
C SER A 23 17.11 -6.16 -31.83
N TYR A 24 17.14 -7.40 -32.34
CA TYR A 24 16.04 -8.36 -32.19
C TYR A 24 16.51 -9.75 -31.73
N LYS A 25 15.94 -10.26 -30.63
CA LYS A 25 16.12 -11.66 -30.24
C LYS A 25 15.48 -12.56 -31.31
N GLN A 26 16.32 -13.25 -32.08
CA GLN A 26 15.90 -14.26 -33.04
C GLN A 26 15.05 -15.33 -32.34
N GLN A 27 13.81 -15.53 -32.80
CA GLN A 27 13.07 -16.74 -32.43
C GLN A 27 13.64 -17.91 -33.25
N PRO A 28 13.95 -19.06 -32.62
CA PRO A 28 14.78 -20.11 -33.23
C PRO A 28 14.18 -20.83 -34.45
N ASN A 29 13.02 -20.39 -34.98
CA ASN A 29 12.32 -21.00 -36.11
C ASN A 29 11.64 -20.00 -37.08
N LYS A 30 11.97 -18.70 -37.05
CA LYS A 30 11.44 -17.71 -38.01
C LYS A 30 12.58 -17.03 -38.77
N LEU A 31 12.50 -17.03 -40.11
CA LEU A 31 13.39 -16.27 -41.00
C LEU A 31 13.43 -14.80 -40.53
N SER A 32 14.63 -14.26 -40.36
CA SER A 32 14.82 -12.86 -39.97
C SER A 32 14.32 -11.95 -41.09
N MET A 33 13.86 -10.75 -40.75
CA MET A 33 13.52 -9.75 -41.77
C MET A 33 14.73 -9.38 -42.63
N ALA A 34 15.93 -9.44 -42.04
CA ALA A 34 17.20 -9.26 -42.75
C ALA A 34 17.41 -10.30 -43.88
N ASP A 35 16.83 -11.49 -43.76
CA ASP A 35 16.96 -12.58 -44.76
C ASP A 35 16.03 -12.40 -45.96
N LYS A 36 15.09 -11.43 -45.90
CA LYS A 36 14.05 -11.22 -46.94
C LYS A 36 14.52 -10.37 -48.11
N PHE A 37 15.70 -9.75 -48.04
CA PHE A 37 16.28 -8.94 -49.10
C PHE A 37 17.78 -9.19 -49.21
N ARG A 38 18.33 -9.07 -50.43
CA ARG A 38 19.76 -9.33 -50.72
C ARG A 38 20.48 -8.12 -51.32
N ASP A 39 19.74 -7.20 -51.91
CA ASP A 39 20.23 -6.01 -52.61
C ASP A 39 19.32 -4.81 -52.32
N ALA A 40 19.75 -3.61 -52.73
CA ALA A 40 18.99 -2.38 -52.51
C ALA A 40 17.61 -2.40 -53.18
N SER A 41 17.49 -3.04 -54.35
CA SER A 41 16.21 -3.21 -55.06
C SER A 41 15.23 -4.07 -54.27
N GLY A 42 15.70 -5.20 -53.70
CA GLY A 42 14.89 -6.05 -52.83
C GLY A 42 14.47 -5.36 -51.54
N LEU A 43 15.36 -4.55 -50.94
CA LEU A 43 15.04 -3.73 -49.77
C LEU A 43 13.97 -2.68 -50.11
N GLN A 44 14.12 -1.98 -51.24
CA GLN A 44 13.15 -0.99 -51.71
C GLN A 44 11.77 -1.62 -51.93
N PHE A 45 11.70 -2.79 -52.56
CA PHE A 45 10.46 -3.52 -52.77
C PHE A 45 9.81 -3.96 -51.44
N LEU A 46 10.61 -4.48 -50.51
CA LEU A 46 10.15 -4.91 -49.18
C LEU A 46 9.57 -3.73 -48.38
N LEU A 47 10.28 -2.61 -48.31
CA LEU A 47 9.83 -1.42 -47.61
C LEU A 47 8.57 -0.83 -48.24
N THR A 48 8.48 -0.80 -49.57
CA THR A 48 7.30 -0.32 -50.29
C THR A 48 6.07 -1.17 -49.97
N THR A 49 6.23 -2.51 -49.98
CA THR A 49 5.14 -3.44 -49.66
C THR A 49 4.69 -3.29 -48.20
N GLN A 50 5.63 -3.26 -47.25
CA GLN A 50 5.32 -3.09 -45.83
C GLN A 50 4.64 -1.74 -45.55
N MET A 51 5.08 -0.66 -46.21
CA MET A 51 4.47 0.66 -46.05
C MET A 51 3.03 0.66 -46.60
N GLN A 52 2.78 0.03 -47.75
CA GLN A 52 1.43 -0.10 -48.31
C GLN A 52 0.51 -0.91 -47.40
N ASP A 53 0.99 -2.02 -46.85
CA ASP A 53 0.24 -2.85 -45.91
C ASP A 53 -0.08 -2.08 -44.61
N LEU A 54 0.89 -1.32 -44.08
CA LEU A 54 0.72 -0.49 -42.90
C LEU A 54 -0.33 0.60 -43.12
N MET A 55 -0.26 1.33 -44.24
CA MET A 55 -1.22 2.37 -44.61
C MET A 55 -2.63 1.79 -44.82
N LYS A 56 -2.73 0.58 -45.37
CA LYS A 56 -4.01 -0.12 -45.54
C LYS A 56 -4.63 -0.50 -44.19
N SER A 57 -3.85 -1.09 -43.27
CA SER A 57 -4.32 -1.41 -41.92
C SER A 57 -4.74 -0.16 -41.15
N GLN A 58 -3.94 0.92 -41.21
CA GLN A 58 -4.28 2.21 -40.62
C GLN A 58 -5.62 2.76 -41.14
N LYS A 59 -5.84 2.74 -42.46
CA LYS A 59 -7.11 3.18 -43.05
C LYS A 59 -8.29 2.33 -42.56
N THR A 60 -8.08 1.02 -42.48
CA THR A 60 -9.12 0.07 -42.08
C THR A 60 -9.54 0.29 -40.62
N VAL A 61 -8.58 0.51 -39.72
CA VAL A 61 -8.84 0.87 -38.32
C VAL A 61 -9.57 2.20 -38.21
N ARG A 62 -9.13 3.23 -38.94
CA ARG A 62 -9.79 4.53 -38.94
C ARG A 62 -11.25 4.44 -39.40
N ASP A 63 -11.50 3.71 -40.49
CA ASP A 63 -12.85 3.53 -41.03
C ASP A 63 -13.73 2.72 -40.05
N ALA A 64 -13.16 1.73 -39.37
CA ALA A 64 -13.85 0.97 -38.33
C ALA A 64 -14.23 1.85 -37.12
N VAL A 65 -13.30 2.64 -36.58
CA VAL A 65 -13.59 3.57 -35.47
C VAL A 65 -14.65 4.59 -35.88
N LYS A 66 -14.52 5.14 -37.10
CA LYS A 66 -15.49 6.09 -37.64
C LYS A 66 -16.90 5.48 -37.75
N SER A 67 -17.01 4.20 -38.09
CA SER A 67 -18.30 3.50 -38.14
C SER A 67 -18.97 3.32 -36.77
N LEU A 68 -18.21 3.44 -35.68
CA LEU A 68 -18.69 3.33 -34.31
C LEU A 68 -19.07 4.69 -33.70
N GLU A 69 -18.84 5.78 -34.43
CA GLU A 69 -19.12 7.14 -33.94
C GLU A 69 -20.63 7.39 -33.81
N GLY A 70 -20.97 8.18 -32.80
CA GLY A 70 -22.35 8.58 -32.50
C GLY A 70 -23.03 7.67 -31.47
N PRO A 71 -24.32 7.93 -31.19
CA PRO A 71 -25.08 7.13 -30.24
C PRO A 71 -25.30 5.72 -30.79
N ALA A 72 -24.86 4.71 -30.05
CA ALA A 72 -25.05 3.31 -30.42
C ALA A 72 -26.55 2.98 -30.51
N SER A 73 -26.94 2.23 -31.55
CA SER A 73 -28.31 1.73 -31.66
C SER A 73 -28.59 0.65 -30.61
N LYS A 74 -29.87 0.36 -30.37
CA LYS A 74 -30.27 -0.69 -29.42
C LYS A 74 -29.70 -2.06 -29.82
N GLU A 75 -29.69 -2.37 -31.13
CA GLU A 75 -29.15 -3.63 -31.62
C GLU A 75 -27.66 -3.78 -31.31
N VAL A 76 -26.89 -2.69 -31.45
CA VAL A 76 -25.45 -2.68 -31.14
C VAL A 76 -25.19 -2.88 -29.65
N ILE A 77 -26.00 -2.26 -28.80
CA ILE A 77 -25.91 -2.42 -27.34
C ILE A 77 -26.25 -3.87 -26.95
N GLU A 78 -27.32 -4.45 -27.49
CA GLU A 78 -27.72 -5.84 -27.24
C GLU A 78 -26.66 -6.83 -27.73
N GLU A 79 -26.09 -6.60 -28.92
CA GLU A 79 -25.00 -7.40 -29.47
C GLU A 79 -23.76 -7.36 -28.57
N ALA A 80 -23.33 -6.17 -28.13
CA ALA A 80 -22.21 -5.99 -27.20
C ALA A 80 -22.48 -6.66 -25.84
N THR A 81 -23.72 -6.55 -25.36
CA THR A 81 -24.17 -7.12 -24.07
C THR A 81 -24.02 -8.64 -24.06
N VAL A 82 -24.56 -9.32 -25.08
CA VAL A 82 -24.46 -10.78 -25.20
C VAL A 82 -23.04 -11.22 -25.56
N CYS A 83 -22.27 -10.36 -26.25
CA CYS A 83 -20.93 -10.67 -26.71
C CYS A 83 -19.89 -10.66 -25.58
N HIS A 84 -19.75 -9.58 -24.82
CA HIS A 84 -18.62 -9.42 -23.89
C HIS A 84 -18.94 -8.70 -22.58
N LEU A 85 -20.10 -8.05 -22.42
CA LEU A 85 -20.46 -7.44 -21.13
C LEU A 85 -21.08 -8.48 -20.19
N ARG A 86 -22.07 -9.24 -20.68
CA ARG A 86 -22.80 -10.25 -19.92
C ARG A 86 -23.01 -11.54 -20.74
N PRO A 87 -21.91 -12.17 -21.22
CA PRO A 87 -22.01 -13.41 -21.97
C PRO A 87 -22.51 -14.56 -21.09
N MET A 88 -23.31 -15.45 -21.67
CA MET A 88 -23.87 -16.62 -20.97
C MET A 88 -22.81 -17.65 -20.54
N ARG A 89 -21.65 -17.67 -21.22
CA ARG A 89 -20.53 -18.56 -20.92
C ARG A 89 -19.20 -17.81 -21.03
N LEU A 90 -18.64 -17.78 -22.23
CA LEU A 90 -17.40 -17.10 -22.56
C LEU A 90 -17.71 -15.92 -23.50
N PRO A 91 -16.87 -14.88 -23.50
CA PRO A 91 -16.99 -13.81 -24.48
C PRO A 91 -17.01 -14.36 -25.90
N LEU A 92 -17.98 -13.91 -26.71
CA LEU A 92 -18.11 -14.33 -28.11
C LEU A 92 -17.11 -13.62 -29.03
N ASN A 93 -16.60 -12.47 -28.60
CA ASN A 93 -15.65 -11.63 -29.33
C ASN A 93 -16.06 -11.30 -30.78
N ASN A 94 -17.36 -11.20 -31.06
CA ASN A 94 -17.87 -11.05 -32.43
C ASN A 94 -18.70 -9.76 -32.66
N CYS A 95 -18.90 -8.93 -31.63
CA CYS A 95 -19.59 -7.66 -31.80
C CYS A 95 -18.76 -6.65 -32.59
N VAL A 96 -19.39 -5.57 -33.05
CA VAL A 96 -18.72 -4.49 -33.80
C VAL A 96 -17.48 -3.92 -33.09
N PHE A 97 -17.49 -3.84 -31.75
CA PHE A 97 -16.33 -3.39 -30.97
C PHE A 97 -15.19 -4.40 -30.95
N CYS A 98 -15.49 -5.69 -30.76
CA CYS A 98 -14.47 -6.75 -30.78
C CYS A 98 -13.85 -6.93 -32.17
N LYS A 99 -14.65 -6.78 -33.24
CA LYS A 99 -14.13 -6.78 -34.61
C LYS A 99 -13.19 -5.60 -34.86
N ALA A 100 -13.52 -4.43 -34.33
CA ALA A 100 -12.61 -3.29 -34.39
C ALA A 100 -11.30 -3.56 -33.62
N ASP A 101 -11.39 -4.21 -32.45
CA ASP A 101 -10.23 -4.60 -31.64
C ASP A 101 -9.29 -5.59 -32.38
N GLU A 102 -9.85 -6.54 -33.13
CA GLU A 102 -9.06 -7.43 -34.00
C GLU A 102 -8.29 -6.64 -35.09
N LEU A 103 -8.90 -5.59 -35.64
CA LEU A 103 -8.24 -4.69 -36.60
C LEU A 103 -7.14 -3.86 -35.94
N PHE A 104 -7.36 -3.40 -34.70
CA PHE A 104 -6.31 -2.75 -33.90
C PHE A 104 -5.14 -3.70 -33.65
N THR A 105 -5.41 -4.96 -33.31
CA THR A 105 -4.38 -6.00 -33.08
C THR A 105 -3.57 -6.27 -34.35
N ASP A 106 -4.22 -6.38 -35.52
CA ASP A 106 -3.53 -6.52 -36.81
C ASP A 106 -2.64 -5.30 -37.11
N TYR A 107 -3.17 -4.09 -36.92
CA TYR A 107 -2.41 -2.87 -37.16
C TYR A 107 -1.24 -2.72 -36.19
N GLU A 108 -1.45 -3.00 -34.91
CA GLU A 108 -0.41 -3.00 -33.86
C GLU A 108 0.71 -3.98 -34.22
N SER A 109 0.36 -5.19 -34.66
CA SER A 109 1.35 -6.21 -35.05
C SER A 109 2.29 -5.74 -36.16
N LYS A 110 1.81 -4.87 -37.06
CA LYS A 110 2.59 -4.29 -38.18
C LYS A 110 3.36 -3.05 -37.74
N LEU A 111 2.77 -2.22 -36.88
CA LEU A 111 3.33 -0.96 -36.43
C LEU A 111 4.45 -1.13 -35.39
N PHE A 112 4.35 -2.19 -34.58
CA PHE A 112 5.25 -2.54 -33.49
C PHE A 112 5.99 -3.87 -33.71
N ALA A 113 5.93 -4.43 -34.93
CA ALA A 113 6.63 -5.65 -35.33
C ALA A 113 8.12 -5.69 -34.93
N HIS A 114 8.72 -4.50 -34.81
CA HIS A 114 10.14 -4.24 -34.64
C HIS A 114 10.44 -3.33 -33.43
N THR A 115 9.64 -3.39 -32.37
CA THR A 115 10.00 -2.77 -31.08
C THR A 115 10.45 -3.83 -30.09
N VAL A 116 11.55 -3.56 -29.39
CA VAL A 116 12.14 -4.44 -28.38
C VAL A 116 11.10 -4.81 -27.32
N LYS A 117 11.11 -6.08 -26.89
CA LYS A 117 10.22 -6.63 -25.86
C LYS A 117 10.13 -5.74 -24.62
N GLY A 118 8.92 -5.24 -24.40
CA GLY A 118 8.43 -4.67 -23.15
C GLY A 118 7.02 -4.16 -23.42
N GLN A 119 6.01 -5.05 -23.45
CA GLN A 119 4.60 -4.76 -23.74
C GLN A 119 3.91 -3.81 -22.72
N THR A 120 4.69 -3.02 -21.98
CA THR A 120 4.22 -2.02 -21.02
C THR A 120 5.11 -0.77 -20.98
N ALA A 121 6.38 -0.84 -21.42
CA ALA A 121 7.34 0.26 -21.27
C ALA A 121 7.11 1.43 -22.25
N ILE A 122 6.50 1.17 -23.43
CA ILE A 122 6.25 2.24 -24.41
C ILE A 122 5.02 3.08 -24.01
N PHE A 123 4.09 2.52 -23.22
CA PHE A 123 2.95 3.28 -22.70
C PHE A 123 3.37 4.25 -21.58
N GLU A 124 4.33 3.88 -20.71
CA GLU A 124 4.86 4.79 -19.68
C GLU A 124 5.85 5.81 -20.26
N GLU A 125 6.78 5.41 -21.14
CA GLU A 125 7.77 6.35 -21.72
C GLU A 125 7.18 7.38 -22.71
N MET A 126 5.98 7.15 -23.27
CA MET A 126 5.31 8.15 -24.12
C MET A 126 4.36 9.08 -23.35
N ILE A 127 4.08 8.78 -22.07
CA ILE A 127 3.12 9.53 -21.23
C ILE A 127 3.85 10.26 -20.09
N GLU A 128 5.01 9.78 -19.65
CA GLU A 128 5.80 10.41 -18.59
C GLU A 128 7.01 11.16 -19.16
N ASP A 129 6.77 12.32 -19.76
CA ASP A 129 7.72 13.44 -19.66
C ASP A 129 7.16 14.41 -18.61
N GLU A 130 7.98 14.68 -17.59
CA GLU A 130 7.68 15.28 -16.29
C GLU A 130 7.20 16.75 -16.30
N GLU A 131 6.75 17.30 -17.42
CA GLU A 131 6.26 18.69 -17.49
C GLU A 131 5.09 18.87 -18.46
N GLY A 132 3.91 18.29 -18.18
CA GLY A 132 2.60 18.87 -18.55
C GLY A 132 2.37 19.34 -20.00
N LEU A 133 3.15 18.86 -20.96
CA LEU A 133 3.08 19.18 -22.37
C LEU A 133 2.92 17.85 -23.11
N VAL A 134 1.67 17.52 -23.39
CA VAL A 134 1.32 16.50 -24.40
C VAL A 134 2.13 16.85 -25.65
N ASP A 135 3.02 15.97 -26.10
CA ASP A 135 3.80 16.19 -27.33
C ASP A 135 2.81 16.46 -28.48
N ASP A 136 2.78 17.71 -28.98
CA ASP A 136 1.95 18.14 -30.11
C ASP A 136 2.21 17.29 -31.39
N ARG A 137 3.23 16.42 -31.38
CA ARG A 137 3.53 15.45 -32.44
C ARG A 137 2.85 14.09 -32.29
N LEU A 138 2.15 13.80 -31.19
CA LEU A 138 1.40 12.54 -31.01
C LEU A 138 0.49 12.23 -32.21
N PRO A 139 -0.33 13.15 -32.76
CA PRO A 139 -1.15 12.86 -33.94
C PRO A 139 -0.38 12.74 -35.27
N THR A 140 0.87 13.21 -35.32
CA THR A 140 1.66 13.31 -36.57
C THR A 140 2.42 12.03 -36.91
N THR A 141 2.58 11.12 -35.94
CA THR A 141 3.21 9.82 -36.16
C THR A 141 2.16 8.73 -36.27
N SER A 142 2.45 7.67 -37.03
CA SER A 142 1.55 6.49 -37.10
C SER A 142 1.29 5.84 -35.74
N ARG A 143 2.25 5.92 -34.80
CA ARG A 143 2.15 5.40 -33.43
C ARG A 143 1.22 6.23 -32.55
N GLY A 144 1.38 7.54 -32.52
CA GLY A 144 0.47 8.36 -31.72
C GLY A 144 -0.92 8.48 -32.33
N LEU A 145 -1.07 8.39 -33.67
CA LEU A 145 -2.39 8.22 -34.29
C LEU A 145 -3.06 6.91 -33.86
N TRP A 146 -2.32 5.79 -33.79
CA TRP A 146 -2.84 4.53 -33.26
C TRP A 146 -3.31 4.69 -31.81
N ALA A 147 -2.52 5.34 -30.95
CA ALA A 147 -2.85 5.55 -29.54
C ALA A 147 -4.14 6.34 -29.37
N VAL A 148 -4.27 7.48 -30.08
CA VAL A 148 -5.48 8.32 -30.03
C VAL A 148 -6.70 7.58 -30.58
N LEU A 149 -6.56 6.84 -31.68
CA LEU A 149 -7.66 6.04 -32.23
C LEU A 149 -8.12 4.93 -31.28
N HIS A 150 -7.16 4.26 -30.63
CA HIS A 150 -7.45 3.18 -29.68
C HIS A 150 -8.13 3.74 -28.42
N GLU A 151 -7.64 4.86 -27.88
CA GLU A 151 -8.29 5.54 -26.76
C GLU A 151 -9.72 5.98 -27.11
N TYR A 152 -9.92 6.56 -28.30
CA TYR A 152 -11.24 6.95 -28.74
C TYR A 152 -12.20 5.76 -28.91
N TRP A 153 -11.72 4.65 -29.48
CA TRP A 153 -12.47 3.39 -29.54
C TRP A 153 -12.84 2.88 -28.14
N MET A 154 -11.92 2.94 -27.18
CA MET A 154 -12.18 2.56 -25.78
C MET A 154 -13.28 3.43 -25.15
N VAL A 155 -13.29 4.74 -25.41
CA VAL A 155 -14.35 5.65 -24.94
C VAL A 155 -15.71 5.26 -25.52
N LEU A 156 -15.79 4.99 -26.83
CA LEU A 156 -17.03 4.55 -27.48
C LEU A 156 -17.52 3.21 -26.91
N ARG A 157 -16.62 2.26 -26.68
CA ARG A 157 -16.92 0.98 -26.04
C ARG A 157 -17.42 1.15 -24.61
N ASN A 158 -16.75 1.98 -23.81
CA ASN A 158 -17.13 2.25 -22.42
C ASN A 158 -18.48 2.97 -22.32
N HIS A 159 -18.82 3.81 -23.30
CA HIS A 159 -20.13 4.44 -23.37
C HIS A 159 -21.25 3.39 -23.48
N VAL A 160 -21.07 2.36 -24.32
CA VAL A 160 -22.03 1.25 -24.43
C VAL A 160 -22.10 0.45 -23.13
N SER A 161 -20.96 0.17 -22.50
CA SER A 161 -20.91 -0.49 -21.18
C SER A 161 -21.70 0.31 -20.13
N ALA A 162 -21.53 1.64 -20.08
CA ALA A 162 -22.24 2.50 -19.14
C ALA A 162 -23.75 2.50 -19.37
N ILE A 163 -24.22 2.43 -20.63
CA ILE A 163 -25.65 2.30 -20.92
C ILE A 163 -26.20 0.96 -20.40
N ASP A 164 -25.47 -0.14 -20.60
CA ASP A 164 -25.83 -1.46 -20.06
C ASP A 164 -25.90 -1.44 -18.51
N GLU A 165 -24.91 -0.81 -17.86
CA GLU A 165 -24.88 -0.63 -16.41
C GLU A 165 -26.07 0.17 -15.89
N LEU A 166 -26.42 1.29 -16.55
CA LEU A 166 -27.59 2.09 -16.20
C LEU A 166 -28.89 1.29 -16.36
N GLY A 167 -29.01 0.51 -17.45
CA GLY A 167 -30.12 -0.41 -17.64
C GLY A 167 -30.22 -1.38 -16.46
N MET A 168 -29.11 -2.05 -16.14
CA MET A 168 -29.03 -3.02 -15.06
C MET A 168 -29.27 -2.43 -13.67
N ALA A 169 -28.90 -1.18 -13.42
CA ALA A 169 -29.13 -0.52 -12.14
C ALA A 169 -30.63 -0.32 -11.84
N THR A 170 -31.47 -0.23 -12.88
CA THR A 170 -32.93 -0.06 -12.73
C THR A 170 -33.70 -1.38 -12.66
N GLU A 171 -33.06 -2.48 -13.04
CA GLU A 171 -33.66 -3.81 -13.01
C GLU A 171 -33.93 -4.28 -11.58
N ARG A 172 -35.06 -5.00 -11.40
CA ARG A 172 -35.47 -5.52 -10.10
C ARG A 172 -35.39 -7.03 -10.08
N LEU A 173 -35.16 -7.58 -8.89
CA LEU A 173 -35.29 -9.00 -8.66
C LEU A 173 -36.70 -9.46 -9.03
N ARG A 174 -36.79 -10.42 -9.95
CA ARG A 174 -38.05 -11.05 -10.37
C ARG A 174 -37.92 -12.56 -10.36
N VAL A 175 -39.05 -13.24 -10.15
CA VAL A 175 -39.11 -14.69 -10.25
C VAL A 175 -39.13 -15.09 -11.73
N ARG A 176 -38.38 -16.14 -12.08
CA ARG A 176 -38.37 -16.69 -13.44
C ARG A 176 -39.77 -17.14 -13.86
N LEU A 177 -40.16 -16.84 -15.11
CA LEU A 177 -41.38 -17.37 -15.72
C LEU A 177 -41.15 -18.80 -16.25
N PRO A 178 -42.17 -19.68 -16.27
CA PRO A 178 -42.01 -21.08 -16.67
C PRO A 178 -41.37 -21.30 -18.05
N ASP A 179 -41.63 -20.40 -19.00
CA ASP A 179 -41.20 -20.53 -20.40
C ASP A 179 -39.92 -19.76 -20.74
N GLU A 180 -39.23 -19.19 -19.73
CA GLU A 180 -38.00 -18.42 -19.96
C GLU A 180 -36.78 -19.33 -20.21
N PRO A 181 -35.97 -19.04 -21.25
CA PRO A 181 -34.80 -19.84 -21.58
C PRO A 181 -33.75 -19.77 -20.47
N LYS A 182 -33.15 -20.93 -20.14
CA LYS A 182 -31.96 -21.02 -19.27
C LYS A 182 -30.75 -20.63 -20.12
N PRO A 183 -29.93 -19.66 -19.72
CA PRO A 183 -29.35 -19.54 -18.37
C PRO A 183 -29.91 -18.43 -17.46
N LYS A 184 -29.50 -18.47 -16.20
CA LYS A 184 -29.91 -17.54 -15.14
C LYS A 184 -29.26 -16.16 -15.30
N LEU A 185 -30.06 -15.15 -15.65
CA LEU A 185 -29.65 -13.74 -15.53
C LEU A 185 -29.57 -13.33 -14.04
N LEU A 186 -28.68 -12.39 -13.71
CA LEU A 186 -28.39 -11.97 -12.32
C LEU A 186 -29.62 -11.52 -11.53
N HIS A 187 -30.55 -10.82 -12.18
CA HIS A 187 -31.76 -10.28 -11.55
C HIS A 187 -32.94 -11.27 -11.52
N ILE A 188 -32.75 -12.50 -12.01
CA ILE A 188 -33.79 -13.52 -12.07
C ILE A 188 -33.53 -14.59 -11.00
N ILE A 189 -34.51 -14.81 -10.14
CA ILE A 189 -34.47 -15.80 -9.06
C ILE A 189 -35.40 -16.97 -9.40
N GLU A 190 -35.00 -18.19 -9.05
CA GLU A 190 -35.88 -19.35 -9.20
C GLU A 190 -37.00 -19.34 -8.15
N PRO A 191 -38.21 -19.88 -8.44
CA PRO A 191 -39.32 -19.89 -7.49
C PRO A 191 -38.97 -20.46 -6.10
N HIS A 192 -38.10 -21.48 -6.04
CA HIS A 192 -37.67 -22.12 -4.79
C HIS A 192 -36.57 -21.35 -4.04
N GLU A 193 -35.89 -20.39 -4.69
CA GLU A 193 -34.80 -19.61 -4.10
C GLU A 193 -35.28 -18.31 -3.43
N VAL A 194 -36.57 -17.96 -3.57
CA VAL A 194 -37.13 -16.68 -3.09
C VAL A 194 -36.89 -16.51 -1.59
N GLU A 195 -37.24 -17.52 -0.80
CA GLU A 195 -37.11 -17.47 0.66
C GLU A 195 -35.64 -17.43 1.10
N GLN A 196 -34.77 -18.19 0.42
CA GLN A 196 -33.33 -18.17 0.67
C GLN A 196 -32.71 -16.79 0.38
N ASN A 197 -33.07 -16.16 -0.74
CA ASN A 197 -32.61 -14.81 -1.07
C ASN A 197 -33.14 -13.77 -0.07
N ARG A 198 -34.39 -13.90 0.36
CA ARG A 198 -34.99 -13.01 1.37
C ARG A 198 -34.21 -13.04 2.68
N VAL A 199 -33.94 -14.24 3.21
CA VAL A 199 -33.16 -14.41 4.45
C VAL A 199 -31.74 -13.87 4.30
N LYS A 200 -31.08 -14.15 3.16
CA LYS A 200 -29.75 -13.62 2.86
C LYS A 200 -29.73 -12.09 2.91
N LEU A 201 -30.64 -11.42 2.19
CA LEU A 201 -30.69 -9.95 2.13
C LEU A 201 -31.02 -9.32 3.49
N LEU A 202 -31.85 -9.96 4.32
CA LEU A 202 -32.12 -9.49 5.68
C LEU A 202 -30.87 -9.56 6.58
N ASN A 203 -30.10 -10.64 6.47
CA ASN A 203 -28.84 -10.79 7.20
C ASN A 203 -27.80 -9.77 6.72
N ASP A 204 -27.65 -9.61 5.40
CA ASP A 204 -26.74 -8.63 4.79
C ASP A 204 -27.10 -7.20 5.26
N GLN A 205 -28.39 -6.85 5.30
CA GLN A 205 -28.85 -5.57 5.82
C GLN A 205 -28.47 -5.39 7.30
N ALA A 206 -28.65 -6.41 8.14
CA ALA A 206 -28.32 -6.32 9.56
C ALA A 206 -26.81 -6.12 9.79
N VAL A 207 -25.98 -6.84 9.05
CA VAL A 207 -24.52 -6.70 9.10
C VAL A 207 -24.08 -5.33 8.59
N ALA A 208 -24.59 -4.89 7.44
CA ALA A 208 -24.26 -3.59 6.85
C ALA A 208 -24.65 -2.43 7.77
N LYS A 209 -25.84 -2.47 8.40
CA LYS A 209 -26.27 -1.47 9.38
C LYS A 209 -25.33 -1.39 10.59
N SER A 210 -24.94 -2.54 11.13
CA SER A 210 -23.99 -2.60 12.26
C SER A 210 -22.62 -2.04 11.89
N GLN A 211 -22.11 -2.40 10.70
CA GLN A 211 -20.84 -1.88 10.19
C GLN A 211 -20.88 -0.37 9.93
N LEU A 212 -21.94 0.12 9.28
CA LEU A 212 -22.13 1.55 9.02
C LEU A 212 -22.14 2.33 10.33
N GLN A 213 -22.84 1.85 11.35
CA GLN A 213 -22.88 2.51 12.65
C GLN A 213 -21.51 2.59 13.33
N LYS A 214 -20.70 1.51 13.25
CA LYS A 214 -19.30 1.54 13.74
C LYS A 214 -18.45 2.53 12.96
N LYS A 215 -18.61 2.61 11.63
CA LYS A 215 -17.88 3.55 10.78
C LYS A 215 -18.27 5.00 11.03
N LEU A 216 -19.55 5.28 11.25
CA LEU A 216 -20.02 6.60 11.66
C LEU A 216 -19.46 7.00 13.03
N GLY A 217 -19.37 6.05 13.98
CA GLY A 217 -18.71 6.29 15.26
C GLY A 217 -17.22 6.63 15.13
N GLN A 218 -16.49 5.91 14.27
CA GLN A 218 -15.09 6.21 13.94
C GLN A 218 -14.93 7.58 13.26
N PHE A 219 -15.84 7.91 12.34
CA PHE A 219 -15.84 9.21 11.67
C PHE A 219 -16.08 10.35 12.68
N LEU A 220 -17.09 10.23 13.54
CA LEU A 220 -17.39 11.21 14.58
C LEU A 220 -16.21 11.40 15.54
N TYR A 221 -15.51 10.31 15.89
CA TYR A 221 -14.29 10.37 16.68
C TYR A 221 -13.20 11.21 16.00
N LEU A 222 -12.92 10.96 14.72
CA LEU A 222 -11.92 11.71 13.96
C LEU A 222 -12.30 13.19 13.84
N THR A 223 -13.57 13.49 13.56
CA THR A 223 -14.08 14.87 13.53
C THR A 223 -13.91 15.58 14.88
N ASN A 224 -14.13 14.87 15.99
CA ASN A 224 -13.95 15.43 17.33
C ASN A 224 -12.47 15.64 17.67
N LEU A 225 -11.57 14.76 17.21
CA LEU A 225 -10.13 14.97 17.34
C LEU A 225 -9.65 16.20 16.57
N GLU A 226 -10.11 16.40 15.34
CA GLU A 226 -9.78 17.57 14.54
C GLU A 226 -10.17 18.87 15.26
N LYS A 227 -11.39 18.95 15.82
CA LYS A 227 -11.83 20.09 16.65
C LYS A 227 -10.95 20.34 17.87
N SER A 228 -10.37 19.30 18.47
CA SER A 228 -9.48 19.43 19.63
C SER A 228 -8.06 19.88 19.27
N GLN A 229 -7.67 19.76 17.99
CA GLN A 229 -6.37 20.22 17.48
C GLN A 229 -6.38 21.70 17.06
N ASP A 230 -7.54 22.36 17.11
CA ASP A 230 -7.65 23.78 16.82
C ASP A 230 -6.88 24.60 17.87
N LYS A 231 -5.88 25.36 17.43
CA LYS A 231 -4.91 26.06 18.32
C LYS A 231 -5.56 27.11 19.24
N SER A 232 -6.83 27.45 18.99
CA SER A 232 -7.62 28.42 19.76
C SER A 232 -8.14 27.87 21.09
N THR A 233 -8.35 26.55 21.23
CA THR A 233 -8.89 25.92 22.45
C THR A 233 -7.81 25.32 23.35
N GLY A 234 -6.54 25.44 22.94
CA GLY A 234 -5.40 24.97 23.71
C GLY A 234 -5.36 23.44 23.90
N GLY A 235 -5.96 22.64 23.02
CA GLY A 235 -5.92 21.17 23.13
C GLY A 235 -6.96 20.56 24.09
N LEU A 236 -7.92 21.37 24.57
CA LEU A 236 -9.02 20.93 25.42
C LEU A 236 -10.23 20.55 24.56
N ASN A 237 -10.89 19.44 24.91
CA ASN A 237 -12.19 19.11 24.36
C ASN A 237 -13.29 19.91 25.11
N PRO A 238 -13.94 20.90 24.45
CA PRO A 238 -14.92 21.77 25.10
C PRO A 238 -16.30 21.11 25.23
N GLU A 239 -16.52 19.96 24.58
CA GLU A 239 -17.81 19.27 24.62
C GLU A 239 -18.14 18.85 26.05
N PRO A 240 -19.39 19.05 26.52
CA PRO A 240 -19.81 18.60 27.84
C PRO A 240 -20.08 17.10 27.85
N CYS A 241 -19.67 16.43 28.93
CA CYS A 241 -20.07 15.05 29.21
C CYS A 241 -21.60 14.96 29.27
N PRO A 242 -22.25 14.08 28.48
CA PRO A 242 -23.71 13.96 28.44
C PRO A 242 -24.38 13.54 29.76
N ILE A 243 -23.59 13.09 30.74
CA ILE A 243 -24.08 12.56 32.01
C ILE A 243 -23.95 13.60 33.13
N CYS A 244 -22.75 14.17 33.30
CA CYS A 244 -22.48 15.13 34.38
C CYS A 244 -22.44 16.59 33.92
N ALA A 245 -22.59 16.85 32.61
CA ALA A 245 -22.53 18.17 31.98
C ALA A 245 -21.22 18.97 32.19
N ARG A 246 -20.17 18.33 32.73
CA ARG A 246 -18.83 18.94 32.85
C ARG A 246 -18.08 18.87 31.53
N PRO A 247 -17.24 19.85 31.18
CA PRO A 247 -16.39 19.77 30.00
C PRO A 247 -15.48 18.55 30.07
N LEU A 248 -15.28 17.88 28.93
CA LEU A 248 -14.45 16.67 28.84
C LEU A 248 -12.96 16.96 29.08
N GLY A 249 -12.48 18.16 28.73
CA GLY A 249 -11.13 18.60 29.08
C GLY A 249 -10.05 17.83 28.32
N GLN A 250 -9.03 17.35 29.02
CA GLN A 250 -7.86 16.69 28.43
C GLN A 250 -8.00 15.18 28.29
N GLU A 251 -8.93 14.57 29.03
CA GLU A 251 -9.07 13.12 29.08
C GLU A 251 -10.53 12.72 29.00
N TRP A 252 -10.88 11.86 28.04
CA TRP A 252 -12.24 11.37 27.90
C TRP A 252 -12.30 9.98 27.29
N ALA A 253 -13.42 9.32 27.51
CA ALA A 253 -13.72 8.03 26.94
C ALA A 253 -14.68 8.18 25.75
N VAL A 254 -14.47 7.36 24.73
CA VAL A 254 -15.26 7.31 23.50
C VAL A 254 -15.80 5.90 23.31
N LEU A 255 -17.11 5.78 23.15
CA LEU A 255 -17.76 4.51 22.86
C LEU A 255 -17.69 4.18 21.36
N THR A 256 -18.01 2.94 20.97
CA THR A 256 -18.02 2.52 19.55
C THR A 256 -19.02 3.26 18.67
N CYS A 257 -19.97 3.97 19.29
CA CYS A 257 -20.90 4.88 18.63
C CYS A 257 -20.32 6.29 18.37
N GLY A 258 -19.08 6.57 18.81
CA GLY A 258 -18.43 7.87 18.69
C GLY A 258 -18.81 8.89 19.77
N HIS A 259 -19.77 8.58 20.65
CA HIS A 259 -20.13 9.48 21.75
C HIS A 259 -19.08 9.51 22.84
N CYS A 260 -18.77 10.72 23.30
CA CYS A 260 -17.74 11.02 24.28
C CYS A 260 -18.33 11.21 25.69
N PHE A 261 -17.61 10.78 26.72
CA PHE A 261 -18.00 10.86 28.12
C PHE A 261 -16.75 11.10 28.98
N CYS A 262 -16.90 11.73 30.15
CA CYS A 262 -15.76 11.83 31.07
C CYS A 262 -15.43 10.45 31.67
N ASN A 263 -14.16 10.24 32.02
CA ASN A 263 -13.68 8.97 32.55
C ASN A 263 -14.40 8.55 33.84
N GLU A 264 -14.77 9.50 34.68
CA GLU A 264 -15.54 9.27 35.92
C GLU A 264 -16.92 8.65 35.61
N CYS A 265 -17.65 9.23 34.66
CA CYS A 265 -18.99 8.75 34.33
C CYS A 265 -18.94 7.39 33.61
N ILE A 266 -17.94 7.14 32.78
CA ILE A 266 -17.76 5.82 32.16
C ILE A 266 -17.37 4.77 33.20
N ALA A 267 -16.50 5.08 34.14
CA ALA A 267 -16.17 4.16 35.23
C ALA A 267 -17.42 3.74 36.00
N ILE A 268 -18.30 4.69 36.35
CA ILE A 268 -19.59 4.42 37.01
C ILE A 268 -20.50 3.54 36.15
N ILE A 269 -20.62 3.83 34.84
CA ILE A 269 -21.46 3.01 33.94
C ILE A 269 -20.92 1.59 33.83
N VAL A 270 -19.61 1.42 33.70
CA VAL A 270 -18.95 0.11 33.62
C VAL A 270 -19.14 -0.67 34.92
N GLU A 271 -19.00 -0.03 36.08
CA GLU A 271 -19.15 -0.72 37.37
C GLU A 271 -20.61 -1.10 37.67
N GLN A 272 -21.55 -0.18 37.46
CA GLN A 272 -22.92 -0.31 37.97
C GLN A 272 -23.95 -0.74 36.91
N TYR A 273 -23.73 -0.42 35.64
CA TYR A 273 -24.73 -0.54 34.58
C TYR A 273 -24.30 -1.48 33.43
N SER A 274 -23.30 -2.32 33.68
CA SER A 274 -22.85 -3.34 32.72
C SER A 274 -23.93 -4.39 32.42
N VAL A 275 -24.10 -4.68 31.13
CA VAL A 275 -25.07 -5.59 30.55
C VAL A 275 -24.41 -6.80 29.87
N GLY A 276 -25.23 -7.80 29.52
CA GLY A 276 -24.82 -9.00 28.79
C GLY A 276 -24.24 -10.13 29.67
N SER A 277 -23.92 -11.26 29.03
CA SER A 277 -23.32 -12.41 29.71
C SER A 277 -21.98 -12.02 30.33
N ARG A 278 -21.87 -12.19 31.66
CA ARG A 278 -20.71 -11.78 32.47
C ARG A 278 -20.49 -10.26 32.62
N ARG A 279 -21.48 -9.41 32.31
CA ARG A 279 -21.41 -7.94 32.53
C ARG A 279 -20.17 -7.31 31.88
N ARG A 280 -19.94 -7.58 30.59
CA ARG A 280 -18.74 -7.15 29.84
C ARG A 280 -18.99 -6.02 28.82
N ALA A 281 -20.19 -5.47 28.81
CA ALA A 281 -20.57 -4.42 27.87
C ALA A 281 -21.46 -3.39 28.55
N ILE A 282 -21.52 -2.19 28.01
CA ILE A 282 -22.37 -1.10 28.49
C ILE A 282 -23.25 -0.57 27.35
N LYS A 283 -24.38 0.06 27.68
CA LYS A 283 -25.20 0.78 26.70
C LYS A 283 -24.87 2.27 26.74
N CYS A 284 -24.64 2.87 25.58
CA CYS A 284 -24.43 4.32 25.46
C CYS A 284 -25.62 5.10 26.03
N ALA A 285 -25.37 6.12 26.84
CA ALA A 285 -26.45 6.96 27.41
C ALA A 285 -27.19 7.82 26.37
N ILE A 286 -26.58 8.07 25.20
CA ILE A 286 -27.18 8.87 24.13
C ILE A 286 -27.97 7.97 23.17
N CYS A 287 -27.32 7.00 22.53
CA CYS A 287 -27.92 6.22 21.45
C CYS A 287 -28.30 4.78 21.84
N ARG A 288 -28.05 4.37 23.09
CA ARG A 288 -28.31 3.01 23.63
C ARG A 288 -27.57 1.87 22.92
N GLN A 289 -26.65 2.18 22.00
CA GLN A 289 -25.79 1.18 21.37
C GLN A 289 -24.92 0.48 22.42
N THR A 290 -24.81 -0.84 22.30
CA THR A 290 -23.98 -1.64 23.18
C THR A 290 -22.51 -1.56 22.75
N THR A 291 -21.63 -1.28 23.71
CA THR A 291 -20.18 -1.23 23.52
C THR A 291 -19.51 -2.21 24.50
N SER A 292 -18.66 -3.11 24.01
CA SER A 292 -17.84 -3.97 24.87
C SER A 292 -16.84 -3.14 25.66
N HIS A 293 -16.52 -3.53 26.91
CA HIS A 293 -15.50 -2.81 27.71
C HIS A 293 -14.15 -2.73 27.00
N THR A 294 -13.80 -3.76 26.23
CA THR A 294 -12.56 -3.83 25.44
C THR A 294 -12.55 -2.89 24.23
N GLU A 295 -13.71 -2.38 23.82
CA GLU A 295 -13.87 -1.50 22.67
C GLU A 295 -14.08 -0.04 23.07
N ILE A 296 -14.01 0.28 24.37
CA ILE A 296 -14.02 1.67 24.85
C ILE A 296 -12.63 2.26 24.60
N SER A 297 -12.57 3.36 23.85
CA SER A 297 -11.32 4.08 23.59
C SER A 297 -11.16 5.21 24.61
N TYR A 298 -9.96 5.37 25.15
CA TYR A 298 -9.64 6.48 26.06
C TYR A 298 -8.67 7.42 25.35
N VAL A 299 -9.01 8.70 25.34
CA VAL A 299 -8.26 9.77 24.69
C VAL A 299 -7.59 10.61 25.76
N PHE A 300 -6.33 10.94 25.53
CA PHE A 300 -5.51 11.78 26.39
C PHE A 300 -4.86 12.86 25.50
N THR A 301 -5.24 14.13 25.67
CA THR A 301 -4.54 15.25 25.05
C THR A 301 -3.45 15.70 26.01
N THR A 302 -2.21 15.27 25.75
CA THR A 302 -1.09 15.68 26.57
C THR A 302 -0.86 17.18 26.40
N HIS A 303 -1.11 17.98 27.43
CA HIS A 303 -0.24 19.11 27.66
C HIS A 303 1.08 18.55 28.19
N SER A 304 2.11 18.65 27.36
CA SER A 304 3.50 18.37 27.68
C SER A 304 3.97 19.28 28.80
N SER A 305 3.58 18.94 30.02
CA SER A 305 4.13 19.53 31.23
C SER A 305 5.59 19.08 31.37
N SER A 306 6.51 20.00 31.07
CA SER A 306 7.91 20.06 31.51
C SER A 306 8.94 19.04 30.95
N HIS A 307 9.72 19.57 29.99
CA HIS A 307 11.18 19.43 29.81
C HIS A 307 11.85 18.33 28.96
N ASN A 308 11.16 17.51 28.17
CA ASN A 308 11.86 16.57 27.26
C ASN A 308 11.17 16.27 25.90
N GLN A 309 10.19 17.08 25.47
CA GLN A 309 9.43 16.82 24.23
C GLN A 309 9.57 17.95 23.21
N GLU A 310 10.68 18.00 22.47
CA GLU A 310 10.79 18.77 21.22
C GLU A 310 11.51 17.99 20.11
N ILE A 311 11.53 16.65 20.19
CA ILE A 311 12.12 15.84 19.14
C ILE A 311 11.00 15.20 18.32
N PRO A 312 10.60 15.80 17.18
CA PRO A 312 9.57 15.24 16.32
C PRO A 312 10.04 13.92 15.71
N VAL A 313 9.17 12.91 15.77
CA VAL A 313 9.35 11.63 15.08
C VAL A 313 8.43 11.64 13.87
N LYS A 314 8.99 11.44 12.67
CA LYS A 314 8.24 11.31 11.42
C LYS A 314 7.62 9.92 11.34
N GLY A 315 6.42 9.83 10.75
CA GLY A 315 5.71 8.57 10.53
C GLY A 315 4.66 8.24 11.60
N SER A 316 3.71 7.37 11.23
CA SER A 316 2.70 6.83 12.16
C SER A 316 3.21 5.52 12.76
N HIS A 317 3.83 5.59 13.93
CA HIS A 317 4.40 4.44 14.63
C HIS A 317 3.67 4.20 15.96
N SER A 318 3.78 3.00 16.52
CA SER A 318 3.24 2.71 17.86
C SER A 318 3.97 3.53 18.93
N THR A 319 3.31 3.81 20.05
CA THR A 319 3.85 4.61 21.17
C THR A 319 5.23 4.14 21.63
N LYS A 320 5.46 2.83 21.66
CA LYS A 320 6.74 2.24 22.09
C LYS A 320 7.85 2.47 21.08
N VAL A 321 7.55 2.26 19.79
CA VAL A 321 8.51 2.48 18.69
C VAL A 321 8.86 3.95 18.58
N GLU A 322 7.86 4.83 18.68
CA GLU A 322 8.07 6.28 18.67
C GLU A 322 8.98 6.70 19.82
N ALA A 323 8.77 6.17 21.02
CA ALA A 323 9.63 6.46 22.16
C ALA A 323 11.06 5.97 21.96
N VAL A 324 11.27 4.77 21.40
CA VAL A 324 12.61 4.26 21.07
C VAL A 324 13.34 5.21 20.11
N VAL A 325 12.68 5.61 19.02
CA VAL A 325 13.25 6.54 18.04
C VAL A 325 13.54 7.90 18.68
N ARG A 326 12.64 8.39 19.53
CA ARG A 326 12.80 9.66 20.24
C ARG A 326 14.00 9.63 21.20
N THR A 327 14.17 8.54 21.96
CA THR A 327 15.34 8.36 22.83
C THR A 327 16.63 8.31 22.01
N LEU A 328 16.65 7.59 20.88
CA LEU A 328 17.81 7.53 20.00
C LEU A 328 18.18 8.90 19.41
N LYS A 329 17.19 9.67 18.95
CA LYS A 329 17.42 11.05 18.49
C LYS A 329 17.94 11.96 19.62
N GLY A 330 17.38 11.84 20.82
CA GLY A 330 17.85 12.62 21.97
C GLY A 330 19.30 12.31 22.36
N ILE A 331 19.70 11.03 22.26
CA ILE A 331 21.08 10.61 22.44
C ILE A 331 21.97 11.24 21.36
N GLN A 332 21.60 11.15 20.07
CA GLN A 332 22.38 11.75 18.98
C GLN A 332 22.48 13.28 19.06
N MET A 333 21.44 13.96 19.58
CA MET A 333 21.48 15.40 19.80
C MET A 333 22.42 15.80 20.96
N THR A 334 22.49 14.97 22.00
CA THR A 334 23.33 15.23 23.19
C THR A 334 24.79 14.83 22.94
N ASP A 335 25.00 13.69 22.28
CA ASP A 335 26.29 13.14 21.90
C ASP A 335 26.18 12.54 20.48
N PRO A 336 26.53 13.31 19.43
CA PRO A 336 26.45 12.84 18.05
C PRO A 336 27.27 11.58 17.75
N GLY A 337 28.31 11.30 18.55
CA GLY A 337 29.15 10.11 18.41
C GLY A 337 28.72 8.93 19.27
N ALA A 338 27.63 9.05 20.04
CA ALA A 338 27.16 7.98 20.89
C ALA A 338 26.58 6.81 20.08
N LYS A 339 27.20 5.64 20.24
CA LYS A 339 26.74 4.40 19.59
C LYS A 339 25.76 3.66 20.49
N CYS A 340 24.66 3.20 19.90
CA CYS A 340 23.51 2.62 20.58
C CYS A 340 23.25 1.18 20.10
N LEU A 341 23.05 0.26 21.03
CA LEU A 341 22.53 -1.09 20.76
C LEU A 341 21.04 -1.15 21.07
N VAL A 342 20.24 -1.62 20.13
CA VAL A 342 18.82 -1.87 20.31
C VAL A 342 18.57 -3.37 20.27
N PHE A 343 18.13 -3.91 21.40
CA PHE A 343 17.84 -5.33 21.55
C PHE A 343 16.34 -5.63 21.52
N SER A 344 16.01 -6.71 20.84
CA SER A 344 14.69 -7.33 20.84
C SER A 344 14.83 -8.85 20.72
N THR A 345 13.96 -9.58 21.38
CA THR A 345 13.74 -11.01 21.20
C THR A 345 13.02 -11.32 19.88
N TRP A 346 12.23 -10.36 19.37
CA TRP A 346 11.44 -10.49 18.15
C TRP A 346 12.11 -9.79 16.97
N GLN A 347 12.42 -10.55 15.92
CA GLN A 347 12.97 -10.00 14.68
C GLN A 347 12.04 -8.96 14.04
N SER A 348 10.74 -9.25 14.02
CA SER A 348 9.71 -8.36 13.46
C SER A 348 9.69 -6.97 14.12
N VAL A 349 9.98 -6.89 15.43
CA VAL A 349 10.06 -5.61 16.15
C VAL A 349 11.28 -4.80 15.69
N LEU A 350 12.41 -5.46 15.44
CA LEU A 350 13.59 -4.79 14.88
C LEU A 350 13.31 -4.27 13.47
N ASP A 351 12.58 -5.03 12.64
CA ASP A 351 12.22 -4.59 11.29
C ASP A 351 11.27 -3.37 11.32
N ILE A 352 10.35 -3.31 12.29
CA ILE A 352 9.48 -2.14 12.50
C ILE A 352 10.30 -0.93 12.95
N ILE A 353 11.27 -1.11 13.86
CA ILE A 353 12.17 -0.04 14.30
C ILE A 353 13.06 0.41 13.14
N ALA A 354 13.58 -0.50 12.33
CA ALA A 354 14.38 -0.19 11.14
C ALA A 354 13.62 0.73 10.19
N LYS A 355 12.34 0.41 9.91
CA LYS A 355 11.48 1.29 9.10
C LYS A 355 11.31 2.66 9.75
N ALA A 356 11.06 2.71 11.06
CA ALA A 356 10.90 3.99 11.76
C ALA A 356 12.19 4.83 11.77
N LEU A 357 13.37 4.21 11.86
CA LEU A 357 14.66 4.90 11.75
C LEU A 357 14.89 5.44 10.33
N PHE A 358 14.54 4.66 9.31
CA PHE A 358 14.60 5.07 7.91
C PHE A 358 13.71 6.29 7.64
N ASP A 359 12.44 6.25 8.07
CA ASP A 359 11.48 7.36 7.93
C ASP A 359 11.95 8.65 8.65
N ASN A 360 12.85 8.49 9.63
CA ASN A 360 13.42 9.56 10.44
C ASN A 360 14.84 9.99 10.02
N ASN A 361 15.33 9.50 8.88
CA ASN A 361 16.67 9.80 8.34
C ASN A 361 17.80 9.48 9.34
N MET A 362 17.71 8.36 10.05
CA MET A 362 18.73 7.91 11.00
C MET A 362 19.48 6.73 10.41
N ASP A 363 20.80 6.83 10.30
CA ASP A 363 21.65 5.75 9.81
C ASP A 363 21.78 4.63 10.87
N PHE A 364 21.54 3.39 10.44
CA PHE A 364 21.61 2.21 11.30
C PHE A 364 22.14 1.00 10.56
N SER A 365 22.71 0.07 11.32
CA SER A 365 23.02 -1.30 10.87
C SER A 365 22.09 -2.27 11.54
N GLN A 366 21.74 -3.35 10.85
CA GLN A 366 20.88 -4.41 11.39
C GLN A 366 21.51 -5.77 11.15
N ILE A 367 21.57 -6.62 12.18
CA ILE A 367 22.09 -7.98 12.05
C ILE A 367 20.94 -8.95 11.77
N ASN A 368 20.75 -9.27 10.48
CA ASN A 368 19.77 -10.25 10.00
C ASN A 368 20.49 -11.50 9.46
N GLY A 369 20.62 -12.53 10.31
CA GLY A 369 21.26 -13.79 9.94
C GLY A 369 22.79 -13.71 9.79
N ILE A 370 23.39 -14.76 9.23
CA ILE A 370 24.84 -14.99 9.23
C ILE A 370 25.54 -14.28 8.06
N HIS A 371 24.85 -14.11 6.92
CA HIS A 371 25.47 -13.77 5.64
C HIS A 371 26.05 -12.35 5.54
N ARG A 372 25.65 -11.42 6.43
CA ARG A 372 26.21 -10.05 6.51
C ARG A 372 26.61 -9.65 7.93
N PHE A 373 26.77 -10.65 8.81
CA PHE A 373 27.02 -10.44 10.23
C PHE A 373 28.29 -9.62 10.49
N GLN A 374 29.40 -10.03 9.88
CA GLN A 374 30.72 -9.40 10.09
C GLN A 374 30.79 -8.02 9.43
N GLU A 375 30.22 -7.86 8.24
CA GLU A 375 30.18 -6.58 7.53
C GLU A 375 29.42 -5.54 8.37
N ASN A 376 28.18 -5.83 8.77
CA ASN A 376 27.35 -4.88 9.52
C ASN A 376 27.93 -4.54 10.90
N LEU A 377 28.60 -5.51 11.55
CA LEU A 377 29.29 -5.29 12.81
C LEU A 377 30.54 -4.41 12.62
N THR A 378 31.31 -4.63 11.56
CA THR A 378 32.49 -3.84 11.21
C THR A 378 32.09 -2.40 10.90
N SER A 379 31.07 -2.22 10.07
CA SER A 379 30.49 -0.91 9.76
C SER A 379 30.04 -0.18 11.01
N PHE A 380 29.32 -0.84 11.93
CA PHE A 380 28.95 -0.22 13.21
C PHE A 380 30.14 0.18 14.08
N LYS A 381 31.26 -0.55 14.03
CA LYS A 381 32.45 -0.25 14.86
C LYS A 381 33.27 0.91 14.31
N TYR A 382 33.51 0.93 13.01
CA TYR A 382 34.50 1.81 12.39
C TYR A 382 33.89 2.99 11.63
N GLU A 383 32.62 2.92 11.21
CA GLU A 383 31.96 4.04 10.53
C GLU A 383 31.32 4.98 11.56
N GLU A 384 31.67 6.26 11.52
CA GLU A 384 31.14 7.29 12.43
C GLU A 384 29.69 7.65 12.12
N LYS A 385 29.24 7.41 10.88
CA LYS A 385 27.88 7.70 10.44
C LYS A 385 26.88 6.69 11.01
N ILE A 386 27.29 5.45 11.25
CA ILE A 386 26.42 4.37 11.73
C ILE A 386 26.47 4.29 13.25
N ASN A 387 25.48 4.90 13.90
CA ASN A 387 25.45 5.03 15.36
C ASN A 387 24.42 4.12 16.03
N ILE A 388 23.66 3.34 15.27
CA ILE A 388 22.62 2.46 15.79
C ILE A 388 22.83 1.06 15.24
N LEU A 389 22.85 0.06 16.13
CA LEU A 389 22.87 -1.35 15.76
C LEU A 389 21.62 -2.06 16.30
N LEU A 390 20.81 -2.57 15.38
CA LEU A 390 19.66 -3.41 15.67
C LEU A 390 20.11 -4.88 15.77
N LEU A 391 19.99 -5.46 16.96
CA LEU A 391 20.57 -6.77 17.28
C LEU A 391 19.54 -7.69 17.96
N PRO A 392 19.21 -8.85 17.35
CA PRO A 392 18.37 -9.83 18.02
C PRO A 392 19.06 -10.35 19.29
N LEU A 393 18.32 -10.47 20.39
CA LEU A 393 18.85 -10.91 21.68
C LEU A 393 19.52 -12.30 21.59
N HIS A 394 18.91 -13.18 20.80
CA HIS A 394 19.36 -14.57 20.57
C HIS A 394 20.60 -14.67 19.67
N THR A 395 20.86 -13.65 18.85
CA THR A 395 22.04 -13.61 17.98
C THR A 395 23.26 -13.31 18.87
N GLY A 396 23.93 -14.35 19.39
CA GLY A 396 25.20 -14.18 20.09
C GLY A 396 25.46 -15.09 21.28
N SER A 397 25.30 -16.41 21.13
CA SER A 397 25.98 -17.41 21.96
C SER A 397 27.52 -17.32 21.90
N ASN A 398 28.09 -16.43 21.07
CA ASN A 398 29.50 -16.39 20.69
C ASN A 398 30.33 -15.25 21.34
N GLY A 399 29.84 -14.56 22.38
CA GLY A 399 30.69 -13.65 23.17
C GLY A 399 31.16 -12.37 22.48
N LEU A 400 30.29 -11.76 21.66
CA LEU A 400 30.55 -10.50 20.94
C LEU A 400 31.01 -9.38 21.88
N ASN A 401 32.09 -8.69 21.49
CA ASN A 401 32.64 -7.55 22.21
C ASN A 401 32.33 -6.24 21.47
N ILE A 402 31.40 -5.45 22.00
CA ILE A 402 30.90 -4.22 21.37
C ILE A 402 31.06 -3.03 22.34
N ILE A 403 32.30 -2.77 22.73
CA ILE A 403 32.68 -1.67 23.64
C ILE A 403 32.54 -0.29 22.98
N GLU A 404 32.32 -0.24 21.67
CA GLU A 404 32.10 1.00 20.93
C GLU A 404 30.75 1.63 21.30
N ALA A 405 29.77 0.82 21.74
CA ALA A 405 28.48 1.31 22.20
C ALA A 405 28.53 1.83 23.65
N THR A 406 27.73 2.85 23.95
CA THR A 406 27.57 3.39 25.32
C THR A 406 26.12 3.29 25.81
N HIS A 407 25.16 3.16 24.90
CA HIS A 407 23.74 3.02 25.23
C HIS A 407 23.20 1.65 24.81
N VAL A 408 22.43 1.04 25.71
CA VAL A 408 21.71 -0.22 25.49
C VAL A 408 20.22 0.05 25.66
N LEU A 409 19.45 -0.21 24.61
CA LEU A 409 17.99 -0.08 24.60
C LEU A 409 17.37 -1.47 24.58
N LEU A 410 16.56 -1.77 25.59
CA LEU A 410 15.80 -3.01 25.70
C LEU A 410 14.35 -2.71 25.36
N VAL A 411 13.92 -3.17 24.17
CA VAL A 411 12.60 -2.83 23.62
C VAL A 411 11.47 -3.54 24.36
N GLU A 412 11.72 -4.67 25.02
CA GLU A 412 10.76 -5.36 25.87
C GLU A 412 11.43 -5.99 27.11
N PRO A 413 10.66 -6.34 28.16
CA PRO A 413 11.23 -7.00 29.33
C PRO A 413 11.74 -8.40 28.98
N ILE A 414 12.98 -8.69 29.37
CA ILE A 414 13.62 -9.99 29.14
C ILE A 414 13.26 -10.92 30.30
N LEU A 415 12.56 -12.01 29.99
CA LEU A 415 12.08 -12.98 30.98
C LEU A 415 13.18 -13.61 31.85
N ASN A 416 14.36 -13.79 31.28
CA ASN A 416 15.49 -14.39 31.97
C ASN A 416 16.58 -13.32 32.23
N PRO A 417 16.79 -12.91 33.50
CA PRO A 417 17.80 -11.91 33.86
C PRO A 417 19.21 -12.23 33.36
N ALA A 418 19.55 -13.52 33.20
CA ALA A 418 20.85 -13.92 32.69
C ALA A 418 21.08 -13.47 31.24
N HIS A 419 20.04 -13.50 30.39
CA HIS A 419 20.15 -13.04 29.00
C HIS A 419 20.27 -11.52 28.92
N GLU A 420 19.60 -10.80 29.82
CA GLU A 420 19.71 -9.35 29.91
C GLU A 420 21.12 -8.93 30.36
N LEU A 421 21.62 -9.52 31.45
CA LEU A 421 22.98 -9.29 31.92
C LEU A 421 24.02 -9.67 30.86
N GLN A 422 23.79 -10.74 30.11
CA GLN A 422 24.65 -11.12 29.00
C GLN A 422 24.63 -10.08 27.88
N ALA A 423 23.46 -9.53 27.52
CA ALA A 423 23.33 -8.49 26.50
C ALA A 423 24.03 -7.19 26.92
N ILE A 424 23.81 -6.75 28.17
CA ILE A 424 24.51 -5.59 28.76
C ILE A 424 26.01 -5.84 28.83
N GLY A 425 26.44 -7.05 29.20
CA GLY A 425 27.84 -7.45 29.28
C GLY A 425 28.59 -7.48 27.94
N ARG A 426 27.89 -7.38 26.79
CA ARG A 426 28.54 -7.17 25.48
C ARG A 426 29.10 -5.75 25.33
N VAL A 427 28.54 -4.81 26.08
CA VAL A 427 28.90 -3.38 26.06
C VAL A 427 29.71 -3.02 27.30
N HIS A 428 29.20 -3.40 28.47
CA HIS A 428 29.85 -3.18 29.75
C HIS A 428 30.89 -4.26 30.02
N ARG A 429 32.03 -4.16 29.34
CA ARG A 429 33.14 -5.13 29.40
C ARG A 429 34.48 -4.44 29.70
N ILE A 430 35.47 -5.23 30.11
CA ILE A 430 36.86 -4.78 30.29
C ILE A 430 37.34 -4.13 28.99
N GLY A 431 37.68 -2.84 29.04
CA GLY A 431 38.05 -2.02 27.88
C GLY A 431 37.10 -0.84 27.61
N GLN A 432 35.89 -0.85 28.17
CA GLN A 432 34.99 0.30 28.11
C GLN A 432 35.43 1.38 29.12
N THR A 433 35.71 2.59 28.63
CA THR A 433 36.12 3.75 29.44
C THR A 433 34.99 4.75 29.67
N LYS A 434 33.91 4.68 28.88
CA LYS A 434 32.73 5.55 28.98
C LYS A 434 31.61 4.90 29.82
N PRO A 435 30.76 5.70 30.51
CA PRO A 435 29.62 5.17 31.24
C PRO A 435 28.64 4.45 30.30
N THR A 436 28.12 3.30 30.74
CA THR A 436 27.11 2.53 30.01
C THR A 436 25.71 2.84 30.54
N PHE A 437 24.79 3.24 29.67
CA PHE A 437 23.40 3.55 30.02
C PHE A 437 22.46 2.46 29.50
N VAL A 438 21.55 2.00 30.36
CA VAL A 438 20.54 1.00 29.99
C VAL A 438 19.16 1.67 30.03
N HIS A 439 18.47 1.64 28.89
CA HIS A 439 17.13 2.17 28.70
C HIS A 439 16.13 1.02 28.55
N ARG A 440 15.13 0.95 29.42
CA ARG A 440 14.07 -0.07 29.35
C ARG A 440 12.75 0.56 28.94
N PHE A 441 12.11 -0.03 27.92
CA PHE A 441 10.81 0.43 27.41
C PHE A 441 9.70 -0.50 27.90
N LEU A 442 8.78 0.04 28.70
CA LEU A 442 7.67 -0.71 29.30
C LEU A 442 6.34 0.02 29.09
N ILE A 443 5.26 -0.73 28.85
CA ILE A 443 3.90 -0.17 28.78
C ILE A 443 3.18 -0.36 30.13
N LYS A 444 2.64 0.73 30.70
CA LYS A 444 1.87 0.80 31.95
C LYS A 444 0.62 -0.04 31.86
N SER A 445 0.19 -0.59 33.00
CA SER A 445 -1.04 -1.38 33.14
C SER A 445 -1.10 -2.61 32.21
N THR A 446 0.04 -3.05 31.68
CA THR A 446 0.14 -4.25 30.83
C THR A 446 0.90 -5.38 31.53
N ILE A 447 0.98 -6.52 30.85
CA ILE A 447 1.79 -7.65 31.30
C ILE A 447 3.28 -7.30 31.41
N GLU A 448 3.79 -6.33 30.62
CA GLU A 448 5.20 -5.94 30.66
C GLU A 448 5.60 -5.32 32.00
N GLU A 449 4.75 -4.43 32.54
CA GLU A 449 4.97 -3.82 33.86
C GLU A 449 4.94 -4.89 34.97
N ARG A 450 4.01 -5.85 34.88
CA ARG A 450 3.92 -6.97 35.83
C ARG A 450 5.15 -7.87 35.77
N MET A 451 5.61 -8.20 34.56
CA MET A 451 6.83 -9.00 34.34
C MET A 451 8.04 -8.30 34.93
N GLN A 452 8.22 -6.99 34.68
CA GLN A 452 9.32 -6.23 35.26
C GLN A 452 9.24 -6.19 36.79
N ALA A 453 8.05 -6.02 37.36
CA ALA A 453 7.86 -6.02 38.81
C ALA A 453 8.28 -7.35 39.46
N MET A 454 8.03 -8.49 38.79
CA MET A 454 8.47 -9.82 39.27
C MET A 454 10.00 -9.98 39.20
N LEU A 455 10.67 -9.35 38.24
CA LEU A 455 12.12 -9.45 38.02
C LEU A 455 12.95 -8.52 38.92
N LYS A 456 12.34 -7.51 39.55
CA LYS A 456 13.01 -6.46 40.37
C LYS A 456 13.70 -6.93 41.65
N THR A 457 13.70 -8.22 41.98
CA THR A 457 14.24 -8.72 43.26
C THR A 457 15.79 -8.81 43.30
N ALA A 458 16.52 -8.49 42.21
CA ALA A 458 17.96 -8.83 42.12
C ALA A 458 18.95 -7.75 41.55
N GLU A 459 18.63 -6.45 41.48
CA GLU A 459 19.46 -5.50 40.71
C GLU A 459 20.02 -4.31 41.54
N LYS A 460 21.34 -4.20 41.70
CA LYS A 460 22.02 -3.10 42.45
C LYS A 460 23.24 -2.44 41.76
N ARG A 461 23.51 -2.66 40.46
CA ARG A 461 24.84 -2.34 39.88
C ARG A 461 24.92 -1.41 38.64
N PHE A 462 23.81 -0.89 38.11
CA PHE A 462 23.81 -0.05 36.89
C PHE A 462 22.93 1.20 37.02
N VAL A 463 23.20 2.25 36.22
CA VAL A 463 22.31 3.42 36.07
C VAL A 463 21.20 3.04 35.10
N TYR A 464 19.98 2.94 35.60
CA TYR A 464 18.83 2.48 34.85
C TYR A 464 17.87 3.63 34.57
N ASN A 465 17.65 3.92 33.29
CA ASN A 465 16.52 4.74 32.86
C ASN A 465 15.37 3.81 32.48
N THR A 466 14.30 3.81 33.28
CA THR A 466 13.09 3.04 32.99
C THR A 466 12.03 3.98 32.47
N PHE A 467 11.66 3.83 31.20
CA PHE A 467 10.58 4.59 30.60
C PHE A 467 9.30 3.75 30.66
N ILE A 468 8.29 4.26 31.36
CA ILE A 468 6.99 3.60 31.51
C ILE A 468 5.94 4.46 30.80
N PHE A 469 5.41 3.95 29.68
CA PHE A 469 4.46 4.66 28.81
C PHE A 469 3.03 4.25 29.15
N SER A 470 2.09 5.19 29.19
CA SER A 470 0.66 4.93 29.40
C SER A 470 0.03 4.14 28.26
#